data_AF-A0A2G9S3Y8-F1
#
_entry.id   AF-A0A2G9S3Y8-F1
#
_cell.length_a   1.000
_cell.length_b   1.000
_cell.length_c   1.000
_cell.angle_alpha   90.00
_cell.angle_beta   90.00
_cell.angle_gamma   90.00
#
_symmetry.space_group_name_H-M   'P 1'
#
loop_
_entity.id
_entity.type
_entity.pdbx_description
1 polymer ?
#
loop_
_entity_poly.entity_id
_entity_poly.type
_entity_poly.pdbx_seq_one_letter_code
_entity_poly.pdbx_strand_id
1 'polypeptide(L)'
;FLIFNPISLFALSVKIRSTDLYTLSSLPLISLLYLLAADFVPMHGMHGGRSVHLDKKTVEKVIQRLEVLLGYSGSSYFQRGHPYLPDIARDTKEHLRQILDKSSDLGHNQYLQVTVYSLLNKTDQCIQVLNRWDALGRRTLTKLSLIFSHILCELRALCPGGRYQGNAYRITKLEASNFWSQAFGTRCLVKWEEFRDGLHPVHNIEAGPLESALRSTMDLTCNDHISVFEFDIFTRLFQPWETLLQNWMLLAVTHPGYMAFLTYDEVKELLQGHTHKPGRWGNPPHCVIAF
;
A
#
# COMPACT_ATOMS: atom_id res chain seq x y z
N PHE A 1 -3.42 -29.41 6.23
CA PHE A 1 -2.42 -28.67 5.43
C PHE A 1 -3.14 -27.73 4.48
N LEU A 2 -3.57 -26.57 4.99
CA LEU A 2 -4.08 -25.45 4.19
C LEU A 2 -3.15 -24.29 4.47
N ILE A 3 -2.37 -23.90 3.48
CA ILE A 3 -1.46 -22.76 3.55
C ILE A 3 -2.34 -21.52 3.50
N PHE A 4 -2.60 -20.94 4.67
CA PHE A 4 -3.35 -19.68 4.80
C PHE A 4 -2.53 -18.55 4.15
N ASN A 5 -3.05 -18.03 3.04
CA ASN A 5 -2.45 -16.94 2.29
C ASN A 5 -2.86 -15.60 2.97
N PRO A 6 -1.93 -14.84 3.57
CA PRO A 6 -2.24 -13.68 4.43
C PRO A 6 -2.95 -12.52 3.70
N ILE A 7 -3.00 -12.53 2.37
CA ILE A 7 -3.76 -11.55 1.58
C ILE A 7 -5.29 -11.74 1.75
N SER A 8 -5.74 -12.92 2.18
CA SER A 8 -7.17 -13.22 2.37
C SER A 8 -7.76 -12.61 3.64
N LEU A 9 -6.93 -12.10 4.57
CA LEU A 9 -7.39 -11.49 5.83
C LEU A 9 -7.68 -9.99 5.71
N PHE A 10 -7.25 -9.32 4.63
CA PHE A 10 -7.52 -7.90 4.40
C PHE A 10 -8.79 -7.61 3.60
N ALA A 11 -9.39 -8.63 2.97
CA ALA A 11 -10.62 -8.48 2.20
C ALA A 11 -11.83 -9.00 3.00
N LEU A 12 -12.28 -8.26 4.01
CA LEU A 12 -13.59 -8.51 4.60
C LEU A 12 -14.66 -8.04 3.60
N SER A 13 -15.41 -9.03 3.09
CA SER A 13 -16.43 -8.87 2.05
C SER A 13 -17.47 -7.81 2.42
N VAL A 14 -17.69 -6.83 1.55
CA VAL A 14 -18.93 -6.06 1.53
C VAL A 14 -19.57 -6.19 0.15
N LYS A 15 -20.70 -6.90 0.09
CA LYS A 15 -21.57 -6.97 -1.07
C LYS A 15 -22.69 -5.96 -0.85
N ILE A 16 -22.53 -4.74 -1.36
CA ILE A 16 -23.60 -3.73 -1.32
C ILE A 16 -24.48 -3.92 -2.55
N ARG A 17 -25.78 -4.22 -2.33
CA ARG A 17 -26.79 -4.14 -3.40
C ARG A 17 -27.06 -2.67 -3.69
N SER A 18 -27.10 -2.34 -4.98
CA SER A 18 -27.49 -1.04 -5.54
C SER A 18 -28.96 -0.74 -5.20
N THR A 19 -29.21 -0.16 -4.04
CA THR A 19 -30.40 0.61 -3.71
C THR A 19 -30.11 1.35 -2.40
N ASP A 20 -30.21 2.67 -2.44
CA ASP A 20 -30.24 3.64 -1.33
C ASP A 20 -29.15 4.71 -1.46
N LEU A 21 -29.33 5.51 -2.52
CA LEU A 21 -28.85 6.89 -2.63
C LEU A 21 -29.67 7.79 -1.69
N TYR A 22 -29.09 8.95 -1.40
CA TYR A 22 -29.67 10.08 -0.66
C TYR A 22 -29.55 9.99 0.87
N THR A 23 -28.44 10.51 1.41
CA THR A 23 -28.36 11.77 2.17
C THR A 23 -27.06 11.81 2.96
N LEU A 24 -26.03 12.46 2.45
CA LEU A 24 -24.88 12.92 3.23
C LEU A 24 -24.41 14.26 2.64
N SER A 25 -25.19 15.29 2.91
CA SER A 25 -24.82 16.68 2.68
C SER A 25 -23.96 17.20 3.83
N SER A 26 -23.00 18.06 3.47
CA SER A 26 -22.25 19.01 4.31
C SER A 26 -21.07 18.50 5.15
N LEU A 27 -20.08 17.92 4.49
CA LEU A 27 -18.70 18.39 4.58
C LEU A 27 -18.27 18.71 3.14
N PRO A 28 -17.59 19.84 2.84
CA PRO A 28 -17.14 20.06 1.48
C PRO A 28 -16.19 18.91 1.14
N LEU A 29 -16.52 18.12 0.11
CA LEU A 29 -15.72 16.98 -0.40
C LEU A 29 -14.22 17.28 -0.42
N ILE A 30 -13.87 18.54 -0.68
CA ILE A 30 -12.51 19.09 -0.64
C ILE A 30 -11.84 18.88 0.73
N SER A 31 -12.48 19.18 1.86
CA SER A 31 -11.90 18.98 3.20
C SER A 31 -11.71 17.50 3.54
N LEU A 32 -12.59 16.61 3.06
CA LEU A 32 -12.46 15.16 3.26
C LEU A 32 -11.32 14.59 2.37
N LEU A 33 -11.19 15.10 1.15
CA LEU A 33 -10.06 14.82 0.25
C LEU A 33 -8.73 15.34 0.82
N TYR A 34 -8.72 16.52 1.47
CA TYR A 34 -7.55 17.04 2.15
C TYR A 34 -7.21 16.23 3.41
N LEU A 35 -8.19 15.69 4.15
CA LEU A 35 -7.94 14.82 5.30
C LEU A 35 -7.41 13.44 4.89
N LEU A 36 -7.99 12.84 3.85
CA LEU A 36 -7.42 11.65 3.21
C LEU A 36 -6.00 11.98 2.73
N ALA A 37 -5.81 13.01 1.91
CA ALA A 37 -4.48 13.45 1.46
C ALA A 37 -3.53 13.83 2.62
N ALA A 38 -4.04 14.25 3.78
CA ALA A 38 -3.24 14.61 4.96
C ALA A 38 -2.88 13.40 5.83
N ASP A 39 -3.73 12.38 5.97
CA ASP A 39 -3.32 11.07 6.52
C ASP A 39 -2.31 10.39 5.56
N PHE A 40 -2.49 10.66 4.27
CA PHE A 40 -1.52 10.43 3.21
C PHE A 40 -0.44 11.52 3.12
N VAL A 41 0.08 12.08 4.24
CA VAL A 41 1.29 12.94 4.18
C VAL A 41 2.29 12.23 3.26
N PRO A 42 2.66 12.85 2.13
CA PRO A 42 3.52 12.22 1.18
C PRO A 42 4.88 12.02 1.84
N MET A 43 5.21 10.76 2.16
CA MET A 43 6.60 10.37 2.42
C MET A 43 7.36 10.26 1.08
N HIS A 44 6.99 11.12 0.12
CA HIS A 44 7.64 11.26 -1.18
C HIS A 44 8.96 11.99 -0.93
N GLY A 45 10.03 11.21 -0.75
CA GLY A 45 11.37 11.74 -0.72
C GLY A 45 11.76 12.19 -2.13
N MET A 46 12.35 13.39 -2.26
CA MET A 46 12.91 13.87 -3.51
C MET A 46 13.85 12.81 -4.12
N HIS A 47 13.42 12.18 -5.20
CA HIS A 47 14.29 11.33 -6.01
C HIS A 47 15.23 12.21 -6.83
N GLY A 48 16.36 12.56 -6.23
CA GLY A 48 17.49 13.17 -6.93
C GLY A 48 18.02 12.22 -8.00
N GLY A 49 17.91 12.64 -9.25
CA GLY A 49 18.33 11.89 -10.42
C GLY A 49 19.82 11.53 -10.39
N ARG A 50 20.10 10.26 -10.09
CA ARG A 50 21.24 9.53 -10.66
C ARG A 50 20.73 8.13 -10.99
N SER A 51 20.83 7.74 -12.26
CA SER A 51 20.62 6.35 -12.68
C SER A 51 21.78 5.51 -12.14
N VAL A 52 21.66 5.10 -10.88
CA VAL A 52 22.56 4.15 -10.25
C VAL A 52 21.93 2.78 -10.49
N HIS A 53 22.54 1.98 -11.37
CA HIS A 53 22.16 0.58 -11.52
C HIS A 53 22.17 -0.10 -10.15
N LEU A 54 21.16 -0.92 -9.87
CA LEU A 54 21.09 -1.64 -8.62
C LEU A 54 22.27 -2.61 -8.50
N ASP A 55 23.13 -2.38 -7.53
CA ASP A 55 24.24 -3.28 -7.20
C ASP A 55 23.94 -4.12 -5.95
N LYS A 56 24.67 -5.24 -5.81
CA LYS A 56 24.52 -6.13 -4.65
C LYS A 56 24.77 -5.41 -3.33
N LYS A 57 25.71 -4.45 -3.31
CA LYS A 57 26.05 -3.65 -2.13
C LYS A 57 24.87 -2.82 -1.62
N THR A 58 24.05 -2.28 -2.52
CA THR A 58 22.84 -1.53 -2.12
C THR A 58 21.83 -2.46 -1.44
N VAL A 59 21.63 -3.68 -1.95
CA VAL A 59 20.73 -4.67 -1.31
C VAL A 59 21.28 -5.10 0.05
N GLU A 60 22.59 -5.36 0.16
CA GLU A 60 23.26 -5.66 1.43
C GLU A 60 23.11 -4.51 2.44
N LYS A 61 23.19 -3.26 1.98
CA LYS A 61 22.95 -2.08 2.82
C LYS A 61 21.53 -2.05 3.37
N VAL A 62 20.52 -2.37 2.55
CA VAL A 62 19.12 -2.50 3.03
C VAL A 62 19.01 -3.61 4.06
N ILE A 63 19.63 -4.78 3.82
CA ILE A 63 19.67 -5.90 4.77
C ILE A 63 20.27 -5.46 6.11
N GLN A 64 21.38 -4.72 6.11
CA GLN A 64 21.99 -4.20 7.34
C GLN A 64 21.06 -3.24 8.09
N ARG A 65 20.34 -2.37 7.37
CA ARG A 65 19.37 -1.45 7.98
C ARG A 65 18.17 -2.19 8.57
N LEU A 66 17.68 -3.23 7.91
CA LEU A 66 16.64 -4.12 8.47
C LEU A 66 17.14 -4.83 9.73
N GLU A 67 18.41 -5.24 9.79
CA GLU A 67 19.00 -5.83 11.00
C GLU A 67 19.07 -4.85 12.17
N VAL A 68 19.34 -3.57 11.90
CA VAL A 68 19.24 -2.51 12.92
C VAL A 68 17.82 -2.43 13.46
N LEU A 69 16.78 -2.45 12.59
CA LEU A 69 15.38 -2.44 13.02
C LEU A 69 15.01 -3.64 13.90
N LEU A 70 15.55 -4.82 13.60
CA LEU A 70 15.37 -6.01 14.43
C LEU A 70 15.93 -5.85 15.85
N GLY A 71 16.99 -5.06 16.02
CA GLY A 71 17.57 -4.73 17.32
C GLY A 71 16.61 -4.00 18.26
N TYR A 72 15.58 -3.34 17.73
CA TYR A 72 14.56 -2.66 18.52
C TYR A 72 13.36 -3.56 18.88
N SER A 73 13.38 -4.86 18.56
CA SER A 73 12.25 -5.77 18.82
C SER A 73 11.84 -5.87 20.29
N GLY A 74 12.78 -5.65 21.21
CA GLY A 74 12.56 -5.61 22.67
C GLY A 74 12.13 -4.25 23.22
N SER A 75 12.03 -3.21 22.39
CA SER A 75 11.64 -1.88 22.84
C SER A 75 10.14 -1.79 23.13
N SER A 76 9.76 -1.03 24.17
CA SER A 76 8.37 -0.75 24.54
C SER A 76 7.59 0.03 23.47
N TYR A 77 8.27 0.55 22.45
CA TYR A 77 7.70 1.24 21.30
C TYR A 77 6.84 0.31 20.42
N PHE A 78 7.17 -0.98 20.38
CA PHE A 78 6.42 -1.99 19.65
C PHE A 78 5.43 -2.69 20.58
N GLN A 79 4.45 -1.94 21.10
CA GLN A 79 3.30 -2.57 21.74
C GLN A 79 2.53 -3.35 20.68
N ARG A 80 2.07 -4.55 21.04
CA ARG A 80 1.45 -5.53 20.13
C ARG A 80 0.26 -4.91 19.40
N GLY A 81 0.51 -4.46 18.18
CA GLY A 81 -0.50 -4.19 17.20
C GLY A 81 0.02 -4.45 15.79
N HIS A 82 -0.81 -5.06 14.97
CA HIS A 82 -0.42 -5.46 13.61
C HIS A 82 -0.40 -4.25 12.68
N PRO A 83 0.61 -4.02 11.84
CA PRO A 83 1.73 -4.90 11.48
C PRO A 83 2.94 -4.79 12.43
N TYR A 84 3.39 -5.93 12.97
CA TYR A 84 4.57 -5.99 13.83
C TYR A 84 5.84 -5.85 12.98
N LEU A 85 6.39 -4.64 12.94
CA LEU A 85 7.53 -4.28 12.10
C LEU A 85 8.74 -5.22 12.23
N PRO A 86 9.15 -5.70 13.43
CA PRO A 86 10.29 -6.60 13.52
C PRO A 86 10.10 -7.91 12.73
N ASP A 87 8.89 -8.47 12.72
CA ASP A 87 8.62 -9.68 11.91
C ASP A 87 8.69 -9.39 10.42
N ILE A 88 8.11 -8.27 9.98
CA ILE A 88 8.15 -7.86 8.58
C ILE A 88 9.59 -7.56 8.15
N ALA A 89 10.39 -6.91 9.00
CA ALA A 89 11.78 -6.61 8.72
C ALA A 89 12.61 -7.89 8.56
N ARG A 90 12.36 -8.89 9.43
CA ARG A 90 12.99 -10.22 9.34
C ARG A 90 12.61 -10.91 8.03
N ASP A 91 11.32 -10.98 7.74
CA ASP A 91 10.81 -11.63 6.53
C ASP A 91 11.30 -10.95 5.25
N THR A 92 11.33 -9.61 5.24
CA THR A 92 11.85 -8.82 4.11
C THR A 92 13.33 -9.08 3.93
N LYS A 93 14.11 -9.14 5.01
CA LYS A 93 15.54 -9.47 4.96
C LYS A 93 15.78 -10.85 4.37
N GLU A 94 15.04 -11.87 4.83
CA GLU A 94 15.15 -13.24 4.33
C GLU A 94 14.81 -13.31 2.84
N HIS A 95 13.77 -12.61 2.40
CA HIS A 95 13.39 -12.56 0.99
C HIS A 95 14.42 -11.83 0.12
N LEU A 96 15.01 -10.72 0.61
CA LEU A 96 16.10 -10.03 -0.09
C LEU A 96 17.35 -10.91 -0.23
N ARG A 97 17.66 -11.74 0.78
CA ARG A 97 18.75 -12.74 0.66
C ARG A 97 18.46 -13.76 -0.43
N GLN A 98 17.24 -14.27 -0.51
CA GLN A 98 16.85 -15.17 -1.60
C GLN A 98 17.00 -14.50 -2.98
N ILE A 99 16.63 -13.22 -3.09
CA ILE A 99 16.82 -12.45 -4.33
C ILE A 99 18.31 -12.30 -4.68
N LEU A 100 19.17 -12.00 -3.71
CA LEU A 100 20.63 -11.90 -3.92
C LEU A 100 21.25 -13.23 -4.38
N ASP A 101 20.77 -14.35 -3.81
CA ASP A 101 21.29 -15.69 -4.12
C ASP A 101 20.84 -16.19 -5.49
N LYS A 102 19.65 -15.78 -5.96
CA LYS A 102 19.03 -16.29 -7.20
C LYS A 102 19.18 -15.34 -8.39
N SER A 103 19.34 -14.04 -8.16
CA SER A 103 19.38 -13.06 -9.24
C SER A 103 20.80 -12.86 -9.77
N SER A 104 21.01 -13.20 -11.03
CA SER A 104 22.27 -12.94 -11.75
C SER A 104 22.37 -11.51 -12.26
N ASP A 105 21.24 -10.82 -12.42
CA ASP A 105 21.18 -9.52 -13.10
C ASP A 105 20.21 -8.54 -12.41
N LEU A 106 20.60 -8.10 -11.21
CA LEU A 106 19.85 -7.09 -10.44
C LEU A 106 19.83 -5.73 -11.13
N GLY A 107 20.86 -5.41 -11.91
CA GLY A 107 21.07 -4.08 -12.48
C GLY A 107 20.02 -3.70 -13.51
N HIS A 108 19.59 -4.64 -14.36
CA HIS A 108 18.61 -4.36 -15.43
C HIS A 108 17.14 -4.45 -14.95
N ASN A 109 16.91 -4.90 -13.71
CA ASN A 109 15.57 -5.03 -13.19
C ASN A 109 15.07 -3.71 -12.59
N GLN A 110 14.34 -2.93 -13.40
CA GLN A 110 13.78 -1.64 -12.99
C GLN A 110 12.92 -1.74 -11.72
N TYR A 111 12.14 -2.81 -11.57
CA TYR A 111 11.31 -3.01 -10.39
C TYR A 111 12.17 -3.15 -9.12
N LEU A 112 13.14 -4.07 -9.13
CA LEU A 112 14.02 -4.26 -7.98
C LEU A 112 14.80 -2.99 -7.67
N GLN A 113 15.23 -2.23 -8.68
CA GLN A 113 15.92 -0.96 -8.50
C GLN A 113 15.04 0.02 -7.70
N VAL A 114 13.80 0.29 -8.15
CA VAL A 114 12.88 1.20 -7.48
C VAL A 114 12.55 0.70 -6.06
N THR A 115 12.20 -0.58 -5.92
CA THR A 115 11.79 -1.16 -4.63
C THR A 115 12.93 -1.17 -3.61
N VAL A 116 14.16 -1.49 -4.01
CA VAL A 116 15.32 -1.52 -3.09
C VAL A 116 15.72 -0.12 -2.65
N TYR A 117 15.74 0.87 -3.55
CA TYR A 117 16.01 2.26 -3.14
C TYR A 117 14.90 2.83 -2.26
N SER A 118 13.64 2.49 -2.56
CA SER A 118 12.49 2.85 -1.72
C SER A 118 12.61 2.23 -0.32
N LEU A 119 12.94 0.94 -0.22
CA LEU A 119 13.22 0.27 1.04
C LEU A 119 14.35 0.92 1.82
N LEU A 120 15.47 1.26 1.16
CA LEU A 120 16.60 1.92 1.82
C LEU A 120 16.14 3.23 2.49
N ASN A 121 15.45 4.08 1.76
CA ASN A 121 14.95 5.35 2.27
C ASN A 121 13.97 5.16 3.43
N LYS A 122 13.03 4.20 3.32
CA LYS A 122 12.05 3.93 4.38
C LYS A 122 12.68 3.31 5.62
N THR A 123 13.69 2.46 5.48
CA THR A 123 14.44 1.95 6.64
C THR A 123 15.19 3.07 7.36
N ASP A 124 15.80 4.01 6.63
CA ASP A 124 16.46 5.17 7.23
C ASP A 124 15.47 6.09 7.96
N GLN A 125 14.29 6.34 7.38
CA GLN A 125 13.20 7.07 8.04
C GLN A 125 12.74 6.37 9.32
N CYS A 126 12.56 5.06 9.28
CA CYS A 126 12.14 4.28 10.44
C CYS A 126 13.18 4.37 11.58
N ILE A 127 14.47 4.24 11.26
CA ILE A 127 15.54 4.38 12.25
C ILE A 127 15.56 5.80 12.84
N GLN A 128 15.35 6.84 12.03
CA GLN A 128 15.27 8.23 12.50
C GLN A 128 14.10 8.45 13.48
N VAL A 129 12.93 7.89 13.17
CA VAL A 129 11.74 7.95 14.04
C VAL A 129 12.01 7.25 15.37
N LEU A 130 12.60 6.06 15.34
CA LEU A 130 12.93 5.30 16.55
C LEU A 130 13.95 6.02 17.43
N ASN A 131 14.92 6.71 16.82
CA ASN A 131 15.94 7.47 17.55
C ASN A 131 15.42 8.77 18.17
N ARG A 132 14.35 9.36 17.63
CA ARG A 132 13.78 10.65 18.07
C ARG A 132 12.38 10.51 18.65
N TRP A 133 12.06 9.33 19.19
CA TRP A 133 10.71 8.93 19.59
C TRP A 133 9.89 10.06 20.24
N ASP A 134 8.78 10.44 19.59
CA ASP A 134 7.85 11.47 20.05
C ASP A 134 6.38 11.05 19.81
N ALA A 135 5.43 11.94 20.09
CA ALA A 135 4.00 11.67 19.90
C ALA A 135 3.60 11.41 18.42
N LEU A 136 4.33 11.99 17.46
CA LEU A 136 4.13 11.75 16.02
C LEU A 136 4.82 10.47 15.55
N GLY A 137 5.85 10.02 16.28
CA GLY A 137 6.66 8.85 15.99
C GLY A 137 5.84 7.56 15.98
N ARG A 138 4.86 7.42 16.89
CA ARG A 138 3.96 6.25 16.91
C ARG A 138 3.15 6.14 15.62
N ARG A 139 2.46 7.21 15.20
CA ARG A 139 1.66 7.23 13.95
C ARG A 139 2.52 6.99 12.72
N THR A 140 3.67 7.66 12.65
CA THR A 140 4.63 7.51 11.55
C THR A 140 5.15 6.07 11.46
N LEU A 141 5.47 5.46 12.60
CA LEU A 141 5.93 4.08 12.68
C LEU A 141 4.84 3.09 12.25
N THR A 142 3.58 3.30 12.66
CA THR A 142 2.45 2.48 12.21
C THR A 142 2.31 2.52 10.69
N LYS A 143 2.29 3.73 10.10
CA LYS A 143 2.22 3.93 8.65
C LYS A 143 3.39 3.27 7.92
N LEU A 144 4.62 3.47 8.40
CA LEU A 144 5.80 2.82 7.84
C LEU A 144 5.68 1.29 7.92
N SER A 145 5.19 0.75 9.03
CA SER A 145 5.01 -0.69 9.21
C SER A 145 4.00 -1.29 8.22
N LEU A 146 2.92 -0.57 7.91
CA LEU A 146 1.97 -0.94 6.86
C LEU A 146 2.64 -0.92 5.48
N ILE A 147 3.39 0.14 5.15
CA ILE A 147 4.13 0.24 3.89
C ILE A 147 5.15 -0.92 3.75
N PHE A 148 5.89 -1.25 4.81
CA PHE A 148 6.79 -2.41 4.82
C PHE A 148 6.04 -3.72 4.56
N SER A 149 4.83 -3.87 5.12
CA SER A 149 3.98 -5.03 4.86
C SER A 149 3.59 -5.14 3.39
N HIS A 150 3.16 -4.03 2.78
CA HIS A 150 2.81 -3.99 1.35
C HIS A 150 4.02 -4.30 0.46
N ILE A 151 5.18 -3.70 0.74
CA ILE A 151 6.43 -3.99 -0.01
C ILE A 151 6.80 -5.47 0.10
N LEU A 152 6.71 -6.08 1.28
CA LEU A 152 6.99 -7.50 1.47
C LEU A 152 6.02 -8.39 0.67
N CYS A 153 4.72 -8.09 0.71
CA CYS A 153 3.71 -8.82 -0.07
C CYS A 153 3.99 -8.71 -1.57
N GLU A 154 4.31 -7.51 -2.04
CA GLU A 154 4.64 -7.25 -3.44
C GLU A 154 5.91 -7.99 -3.86
N LEU A 155 6.99 -7.92 -3.07
CA LEU A 155 8.22 -8.67 -3.31
C LEU A 155 7.99 -10.17 -3.38
N ARG A 156 7.13 -10.72 -2.52
CA ARG A 156 6.77 -12.14 -2.55
C ARG A 156 5.95 -12.51 -3.78
N ALA A 157 5.10 -11.61 -4.25
CA ALA A 157 4.26 -11.80 -5.41
C ALA A 157 5.03 -11.69 -6.74
N LEU A 158 5.94 -10.72 -6.85
CA LEU A 158 6.70 -10.44 -8.06
C LEU A 158 8.05 -11.16 -8.11
N CYS A 159 8.59 -11.59 -6.96
CA CYS A 159 9.81 -12.38 -6.86
C CYS A 159 9.62 -13.68 -6.05
N PRO A 160 8.71 -14.58 -6.43
CA PRO A 160 8.46 -15.82 -5.69
C PRO A 160 9.73 -16.68 -5.60
N GLY A 161 10.09 -17.09 -4.38
CA GLY A 161 11.32 -17.84 -4.12
C GLY A 161 12.61 -17.11 -4.53
N GLY A 162 12.60 -15.79 -4.52
CA GLY A 162 13.74 -14.93 -4.87
C GLY A 162 13.97 -14.73 -6.37
N ARG A 163 13.10 -15.26 -7.25
CA ARG A 163 13.23 -15.11 -8.70
C ARG A 163 12.22 -14.12 -9.22
N TYR A 164 12.68 -13.08 -9.90
CA TYR A 164 11.79 -12.11 -10.54
C TYR A 164 10.92 -12.78 -11.61
N GLN A 165 9.61 -12.56 -11.49
CA GLN A 165 8.55 -13.05 -12.38
C GLN A 165 7.48 -11.97 -12.62
N GLY A 166 7.80 -10.69 -12.41
CA GLY A 166 6.81 -9.61 -12.53
C GLY A 166 6.21 -9.47 -13.94
N ASN A 167 6.94 -9.86 -14.98
CA ASN A 167 6.46 -9.90 -16.36
C ASN A 167 5.44 -11.03 -16.63
N ALA A 168 5.35 -12.02 -15.75
CA ALA A 168 4.42 -13.14 -15.84
C ALA A 168 3.34 -13.09 -14.75
N TYR A 169 3.26 -11.99 -14.00
CA TYR A 169 2.24 -11.78 -12.99
C TYR A 169 0.84 -11.76 -13.61
N ARG A 170 -0.13 -12.38 -12.94
CA ARG A 170 -1.50 -12.52 -13.44
C ARG A 170 -2.45 -11.64 -12.63
N ILE A 171 -2.97 -10.60 -13.27
CA ILE A 171 -4.08 -9.81 -12.72
C ILE A 171 -5.33 -10.71 -12.64
N THR A 172 -6.03 -10.64 -11.52
CA THR A 172 -7.17 -11.50 -11.18
C THR A 172 -8.41 -11.18 -12.00
N LYS A 173 -8.65 -9.90 -12.29
CA LYS A 173 -9.80 -9.42 -13.06
C LYS A 173 -9.44 -9.34 -14.55
N LEU A 174 -10.28 -9.94 -15.40
CA LEU A 174 -9.98 -10.08 -16.83
C LEU A 174 -9.89 -8.72 -17.54
N GLU A 175 -10.83 -7.83 -17.25
CA GLU A 175 -10.93 -6.50 -17.84
C GLU A 175 -9.71 -5.65 -17.45
N ALA A 176 -9.32 -5.70 -16.17
CA ALA A 176 -8.12 -5.06 -15.67
C ALA A 176 -6.84 -5.66 -16.30
N SER A 177 -6.78 -6.99 -16.45
CA SER A 177 -5.67 -7.68 -17.12
C SER A 177 -5.52 -7.25 -18.58
N ASN A 178 -6.64 -7.13 -19.30
CA ASN A 178 -6.66 -6.68 -20.68
C ASN A 178 -6.19 -5.22 -20.79
N PHE A 179 -6.69 -4.34 -19.92
CA PHE A 179 -6.23 -2.96 -19.83
C PHE A 179 -4.72 -2.87 -19.63
N TRP A 180 -4.18 -3.54 -18.61
CA TRP A 180 -2.75 -3.45 -18.29
C TRP A 180 -1.89 -3.95 -19.46
N SER A 181 -2.28 -5.06 -20.07
CA SER A 181 -1.56 -5.63 -21.21
C SER A 181 -1.57 -4.70 -22.43
N GLN A 182 -2.67 -3.98 -22.66
CA GLN A 182 -2.80 -3.03 -23.77
C GLN A 182 -2.02 -1.73 -23.52
N ALA A 183 -2.12 -1.18 -22.31
CA ALA A 183 -1.49 0.10 -21.97
C ALA A 183 0.00 -0.02 -21.67
N PHE A 184 0.41 -1.09 -20.99
CA PHE A 184 1.77 -1.21 -20.43
C PHE A 184 2.53 -2.47 -20.86
N GLY A 185 1.90 -3.37 -21.62
CA GLY A 185 2.51 -4.60 -22.11
C GLY A 185 2.85 -5.56 -20.97
N THR A 186 4.05 -6.11 -20.99
CA THR A 186 4.55 -7.05 -19.97
C THR A 186 5.31 -6.35 -18.84
N ARG A 187 5.22 -5.02 -18.73
CA ARG A 187 5.89 -4.27 -17.66
C ARG A 187 5.20 -4.55 -16.33
N CYS A 188 5.99 -4.72 -15.27
CA CYS A 188 5.44 -4.95 -13.93
C CYS A 188 5.33 -3.67 -13.10
N LEU A 189 5.90 -2.56 -13.58
CA LEU A 189 6.00 -1.30 -12.86
C LEU A 189 6.01 -0.15 -13.87
N VAL A 190 5.24 0.90 -13.60
CA VAL A 190 5.18 2.14 -14.37
C VAL A 190 5.16 3.33 -13.42
N LYS A 191 5.62 4.50 -13.87
CA LYS A 191 5.51 5.73 -13.06
C LYS A 191 4.05 6.13 -12.89
N TRP A 192 3.72 6.80 -11.79
CA TRP A 192 2.36 7.31 -11.56
C TRP A 192 1.83 8.11 -12.75
N GLU A 193 2.65 9.03 -13.29
CA GLU A 193 2.20 9.92 -14.36
C GLU A 193 1.82 9.14 -15.61
N GLU A 194 2.64 8.14 -15.97
CA GLU A 194 2.39 7.23 -17.10
C GLU A 194 1.15 6.36 -16.84
N PHE A 195 0.99 5.85 -15.62
CA PHE A 195 -0.18 5.06 -15.24
C PHE A 195 -1.46 5.88 -15.37
N ARG A 196 -1.46 7.11 -14.85
CA ARG A 196 -2.57 8.07 -14.91
C ARG A 196 -2.94 8.40 -16.35
N ASP A 197 -1.96 8.65 -17.20
CA ASP A 197 -2.19 8.93 -18.63
C ASP A 197 -2.77 7.70 -19.37
N GLY A 198 -2.33 6.49 -18.99
CA GLY A 198 -2.89 5.24 -19.53
C GLY A 198 -4.31 4.94 -19.05
N LEU A 199 -4.63 5.25 -17.78
CA LEU A 199 -5.93 4.97 -17.18
C LEU A 199 -7.01 6.00 -17.56
N HIS A 200 -6.64 7.27 -17.71
CA HIS A 200 -7.55 8.39 -17.95
C HIS A 200 -8.53 8.18 -19.14
N PRO A 201 -8.11 7.62 -20.30
CA PRO A 201 -9.02 7.36 -21.42
C PRO A 201 -10.12 6.32 -21.14
N VAL A 202 -9.89 5.42 -20.18
CA VAL A 202 -10.84 4.35 -19.82
C VAL A 202 -11.66 4.74 -18.60
N HIS A 203 -11.04 5.41 -17.64
CA HIS A 203 -11.68 5.98 -16.47
C HIS A 203 -11.24 7.42 -16.31
N ASN A 204 -12.16 8.37 -16.44
CA ASN A 204 -11.86 9.79 -16.36
C ASN A 204 -11.21 10.16 -15.02
N ILE A 205 -9.97 10.65 -15.07
CA ILE A 205 -9.23 11.17 -13.90
C ILE A 205 -9.11 12.69 -14.07
N GLU A 206 -9.81 13.43 -13.22
CA GLU A 206 -9.68 14.89 -13.17
C GLU A 206 -8.46 15.30 -12.35
N ALA A 207 -7.66 16.23 -12.87
CA ALA A 207 -6.50 16.76 -12.17
C ALA A 207 -6.92 17.50 -10.89
N GLY A 208 -6.12 17.37 -9.83
CA GLY A 208 -6.32 18.08 -8.57
C GLY A 208 -6.32 17.15 -7.34
N PRO A 209 -7.02 17.51 -6.25
CA PRO A 209 -7.01 16.74 -5.01
C PRO A 209 -7.50 15.30 -5.17
N LEU A 210 -8.43 15.05 -6.09
CA LEU A 210 -8.95 13.72 -6.37
C LEU A 210 -7.91 12.82 -7.03
N GLU A 211 -7.12 13.34 -7.96
CA GLU A 211 -5.98 12.62 -8.53
C GLU A 211 -4.96 12.25 -7.45
N SER A 212 -4.63 13.20 -6.56
CA SER A 212 -3.70 12.94 -5.45
C SER A 212 -4.22 11.85 -4.52
N ALA A 213 -5.52 11.88 -4.18
CA ALA A 213 -6.14 10.85 -3.36
C ALA A 213 -6.15 9.48 -4.05
N LEU A 214 -6.36 9.44 -5.37
CA LEU A 214 -6.30 8.21 -6.15
C LEU A 214 -4.88 7.63 -6.15
N ARG A 215 -3.86 8.45 -6.44
CA ARG A 215 -2.45 8.06 -6.35
C ARG A 215 -2.14 7.45 -5.00
N SER A 216 -2.47 8.19 -3.95
CA SER A 216 -2.30 7.76 -2.57
C SER A 216 -2.95 6.41 -2.30
N THR A 217 -4.18 6.19 -2.77
CA THR A 217 -4.88 4.91 -2.57
C THR A 217 -4.23 3.75 -3.34
N MET A 218 -3.66 4.01 -4.52
CA MET A 218 -3.08 2.97 -5.39
C MET A 218 -1.61 2.66 -5.07
N ASP A 219 -0.81 3.68 -4.75
CA ASP A 219 0.63 3.58 -4.42
C ASP A 219 0.81 3.14 -2.97
N LEU A 220 0.47 1.87 -2.69
CA LEU A 220 0.56 1.24 -1.38
C LEU A 220 1.99 1.21 -0.85
N THR A 221 2.97 1.12 -1.74
CA THR A 221 4.39 1.12 -1.41
C THR A 221 4.99 2.52 -1.29
N CYS A 222 4.23 3.57 -1.61
CA CYS A 222 4.60 4.98 -1.55
C CYS A 222 5.95 5.26 -2.23
N ASN A 223 6.07 4.89 -3.51
CA ASN A 223 7.32 4.98 -4.29
C ASN A 223 7.16 5.72 -5.63
N ASP A 224 6.03 6.39 -5.86
CA ASP A 224 5.72 7.17 -7.07
C ASP A 224 5.54 6.34 -8.34
N HIS A 225 5.44 5.02 -8.19
CA HIS A 225 5.17 4.07 -9.25
C HIS A 225 3.93 3.26 -8.88
N ILE A 226 3.31 2.66 -9.89
CA ILE A 226 2.24 1.70 -9.72
C ILE A 226 2.74 0.37 -10.28
N SER A 227 2.78 -0.65 -9.43
CA SER A 227 3.08 -2.00 -9.86
C SER A 227 1.84 -2.74 -10.36
N VAL A 228 2.06 -3.77 -11.18
CA VAL A 228 0.99 -4.68 -11.63
C VAL A 228 0.29 -5.35 -10.43
N PHE A 229 0.99 -5.52 -9.32
CA PHE A 229 0.46 -6.07 -8.08
C PHE A 229 -0.44 -5.07 -7.33
N GLU A 230 0.00 -3.82 -7.18
CA GLU A 230 -0.81 -2.74 -6.60
C GLU A 230 -2.10 -2.51 -7.42
N PHE A 231 -1.98 -2.57 -8.74
CA PHE A 231 -3.13 -2.47 -9.64
C PHE A 231 -4.09 -3.66 -9.51
N ASP A 232 -3.60 -4.90 -9.37
CA ASP A 232 -4.46 -6.07 -9.10
C ASP A 232 -5.21 -5.91 -7.77
N ILE A 233 -4.54 -5.46 -6.72
CA ILE A 233 -5.19 -5.18 -5.43
C ILE A 233 -6.30 -4.14 -5.61
N PHE A 234 -5.98 -2.98 -6.19
CA PHE A 234 -6.94 -1.89 -6.37
C PHE A 234 -8.19 -2.33 -7.15
N THR A 235 -8.00 -3.04 -8.26
CA THR A 235 -9.11 -3.50 -9.12
C THR A 235 -9.95 -4.59 -8.47
N ARG A 236 -9.39 -5.38 -7.54
CA ARG A 236 -10.16 -6.33 -6.73
C ARG A 236 -10.95 -5.64 -5.62
N LEU A 237 -10.41 -4.59 -5.03
CA LEU A 237 -11.06 -3.83 -3.96
C LEU A 237 -12.27 -3.04 -4.47
N PHE A 238 -12.11 -2.34 -5.60
CA PHE A 238 -13.13 -1.40 -6.11
C PHE A 238 -13.91 -1.92 -7.33
N GLN A 239 -13.91 -3.24 -7.53
CA GLN A 239 -14.70 -3.91 -8.56
C GLN A 239 -16.20 -3.54 -8.49
N PRO A 240 -16.95 -3.62 -9.62
CA PRO A 240 -16.53 -4.04 -10.97
C PRO A 240 -15.70 -2.99 -11.72
N TRP A 241 -15.06 -3.41 -12.83
CA TRP A 241 -14.14 -2.58 -13.61
C TRP A 241 -14.84 -1.35 -14.21
N GLU A 242 -16.03 -1.51 -14.77
CA GLU A 242 -16.77 -0.45 -15.48
C GLU A 242 -17.04 0.78 -14.60
N THR A 243 -17.22 0.56 -13.30
CA THR A 243 -17.48 1.61 -12.31
C THR A 243 -16.33 1.77 -11.31
N LEU A 244 -15.11 1.34 -11.66
CA LEU A 244 -13.96 1.26 -10.75
C LEU A 244 -13.73 2.54 -9.94
N LEU A 245 -13.57 3.68 -10.62
CA LEU A 245 -13.32 4.96 -9.94
C LEU A 245 -14.56 5.51 -9.21
N GLN A 246 -15.77 5.15 -9.66
CA GLN A 246 -17.00 5.53 -8.96
C GLN A 246 -17.12 4.76 -7.64
N ASN A 247 -16.79 3.47 -7.64
CA ASN A 247 -16.77 2.63 -6.45
C ASN A 247 -15.68 3.09 -5.48
N TRP A 248 -14.48 3.38 -5.99
CA TRP A 248 -13.41 3.99 -5.19
C TRP A 248 -13.86 5.30 -4.56
N MET A 249 -14.45 6.21 -5.33
CA MET A 249 -14.94 7.49 -4.80
C MET A 249 -16.02 7.25 -3.73
N LEU A 250 -16.97 6.35 -3.97
CA LEU A 250 -18.03 6.06 -3.01
C LEU A 250 -17.47 5.46 -1.72
N LEU A 251 -16.61 4.45 -1.83
CA LEU A 251 -16.17 3.62 -0.70
C LEU A 251 -14.94 4.16 0.03
N ALA A 252 -14.06 4.90 -0.65
CA ALA A 252 -12.80 5.38 -0.09
C ALA A 252 -12.72 6.91 0.03
N VAL A 253 -13.47 7.66 -0.78
CA VAL A 253 -13.46 9.13 -0.69
C VAL A 253 -14.61 9.64 0.15
N THR A 254 -15.83 9.18 -0.11
CA THR A 254 -17.05 9.77 0.48
C THR A 254 -17.62 8.99 1.66
N HIS A 255 -17.21 7.73 1.84
CA HIS A 255 -17.78 6.89 2.89
C HIS A 255 -17.29 7.32 4.28
N PRO A 256 -18.18 7.70 5.22
CA PRO A 256 -17.78 8.23 6.52
C PRO A 256 -17.11 7.18 7.43
N GLY A 257 -17.28 5.89 7.10
CA GLY A 257 -16.63 4.77 7.77
C GLY A 257 -15.31 4.35 7.15
N TYR A 258 -14.89 4.95 6.02
CA TYR A 258 -13.59 4.62 5.44
C TYR A 258 -12.47 5.29 6.21
N MET A 259 -11.46 4.50 6.53
CA MET A 259 -10.27 4.96 7.23
C MET A 259 -9.06 4.35 6.53
N ALA A 260 -8.29 5.21 5.86
CA ALA A 260 -7.07 4.79 5.19
C ALA A 260 -5.98 4.41 6.22
N PHE A 261 -5.22 3.36 5.92
CA PHE A 261 -4.07 2.91 6.72
C PHE A 261 -4.33 2.72 8.22
N LEU A 262 -5.50 2.18 8.57
CA LEU A 262 -5.72 1.71 9.94
C LEU A 262 -5.29 0.27 10.11
N THR A 263 -4.63 0.04 11.24
CA THR A 263 -4.36 -1.28 11.77
C THR A 263 -5.60 -1.90 12.43
N TYR A 264 -5.61 -3.22 12.55
CA TYR A 264 -6.67 -3.92 13.29
C TYR A 264 -6.86 -3.38 14.71
N ASP A 265 -5.77 -3.06 15.40
CA ASP A 265 -5.82 -2.57 16.77
C ASP A 265 -6.34 -1.13 16.86
N GLU A 266 -6.02 -0.27 15.89
CA GLU A 266 -6.63 1.07 15.80
C GLU A 266 -8.12 0.97 15.50
N VAL A 267 -8.54 0.07 14.61
CA VAL A 267 -9.97 -0.21 14.38
C VAL A 267 -10.63 -0.69 15.68
N LYS A 268 -9.98 -1.60 16.40
CA LYS A 268 -10.50 -2.13 17.67
C LYS A 268 -10.60 -1.04 18.74
N GLU A 269 -9.60 -0.17 18.89
CA GLU A 269 -9.63 0.97 19.81
C GLU A 269 -10.74 1.97 19.45
N LEU A 270 -10.92 2.29 18.17
CA LEU A 270 -12.01 3.15 17.70
C LEU A 270 -13.40 2.55 18.00
N LEU A 271 -13.55 1.24 17.83
CA LEU A 271 -14.80 0.53 18.06
C LEU A 271 -15.06 0.22 19.55
N GLN A 272 -14.05 0.23 20.42
CA GLN A 272 -14.22 -0.01 21.87
C GLN A 272 -15.21 0.97 22.50
N GLY A 273 -15.20 2.24 22.09
CA GLY A 273 -16.17 3.26 22.53
C GLY A 273 -17.62 3.02 22.07
N HIS A 274 -17.82 2.11 21.11
CA HIS A 274 -19.10 1.84 20.45
C HIS A 274 -19.66 0.43 20.76
N THR A 275 -19.03 -0.30 21.69
CA THR A 275 -19.40 -1.66 22.11
C THR A 275 -20.83 -1.81 22.61
N HIS A 276 -21.44 -0.74 23.12
CA HIS A 276 -22.82 -0.71 23.62
C HIS A 276 -23.88 -0.47 22.53
N LYS A 277 -23.50 -0.32 21.25
CA LYS A 277 -24.39 -0.01 20.11
C LYS A 277 -24.16 -0.98 18.93
N PRO A 278 -24.72 -2.20 18.96
CA PRO A 278 -24.55 -3.15 17.88
C PRO A 278 -25.27 -2.70 16.59
N GLY A 279 -24.53 -2.68 15.47
CA GLY A 279 -25.07 -2.88 14.12
C GLY A 279 -26.05 -1.84 13.54
N ARG A 280 -25.85 -0.53 13.72
CA ARG A 280 -26.57 0.46 12.90
C ARG A 280 -25.76 0.85 11.67
N TRP A 281 -26.18 0.34 10.52
CA TRP A 281 -25.58 0.51 9.18
C TRP A 281 -25.58 1.96 8.63
N GLY A 282 -25.93 2.96 9.45
CA GLY A 282 -26.19 4.34 8.99
C GLY A 282 -25.71 5.44 9.93
N ASN A 283 -24.84 5.16 10.91
CA ASN A 283 -24.19 6.21 11.70
C ASN A 283 -22.64 6.06 11.63
N PRO A 284 -21.88 7.17 11.46
CA PRO A 284 -20.48 7.17 11.02
C PRO A 284 -19.47 6.27 11.76
N PRO A 285 -19.52 6.04 13.08
CA PRO A 285 -18.48 5.26 13.75
C PRO A 285 -18.78 3.74 13.82
N HIS A 286 -19.86 3.26 13.19
CA HIS A 286 -20.32 1.87 13.39
C HIS A 286 -19.88 0.88 12.30
N CYS A 287 -19.24 1.33 11.23
CA CYS A 287 -18.62 0.49 10.22
C CYS A 287 -17.26 1.10 9.88
N VAL A 288 -16.19 0.32 9.98
CA VAL A 288 -14.84 0.74 9.56
C VAL A 288 -14.47 -0.06 8.32
N ILE A 289 -14.19 0.65 7.24
CA ILE A 289 -13.60 0.10 6.02
C ILE A 289 -12.13 0.48 6.04
N ALA A 290 -11.26 -0.51 6.19
CA ALA A 290 -9.81 -0.36 6.11
C ALA A 290 -9.28 -1.42 5.13
N PHE A 291 -8.33 -1.03 4.28
CA PHE A 291 -7.70 -1.87 3.26
C PHE A 291 -6.20 -2.00 3.49
#